data_AF-A0A7J6T588-F1
#
_entry.id   AF-A0A7J6T588-F1
#
_cell.length_a   1.000
_cell.length_b   1.000
_cell.length_c   1.000
_cell.angle_alpha   90.00
_cell.angle_beta   90.00
_cell.angle_gamma   90.00
#
_symmetry.space_group_name_H-M   'P 1'
#
loop_
_entity.id
_entity.type
_entity.pdbx_description
1 polymer ?
#
loop_
_entity_poly.entity_id
_entity_poly.type
_entity_poly.pdbx_seq_one_letter_code
_entity_poly.pdbx_strand_id
1 'polypeptide(L)'
;MCGPILLAVNPFKYIKGLYEKSTVDRFLLDPDNFIHTPHVFSTALQAYKGMCGESSVRQGVSQSILISGESGAGKTETTKLVMQFLSACGRASKGDINRQVLESNPLLEAFGNACTLRNDNSSRFGKFIQLQFDGEKDHLRLKGARIETYLLEKIRVTNQIQGERNFHIFYQICAAAAVSRRTVDGCLYSYPQIINAEGVKGMEIELKGLADHSCFSYLTRDTAVHKLSHGLDLEGFERTVHAMTVIGYGKEGIEHIFRLAAAILRLGNVEFAAPEGDSEASMVTNREELALACELLDLDSEVMERALCSKSYSAVDDHCVIPLPVEKAIEQRDALA
;
A
#
# COMPACT_ATOMS: atom_id res chain seq x y z
N MET A 1 -25.44 2.25 -14.49
CA MET A 1 -25.71 3.65 -14.83
C MET A 1 -25.11 4.50 -13.71
N CYS A 2 -24.41 5.60 -14.02
CA CYS A 2 -23.96 6.52 -12.97
C CYS A 2 -25.19 7.25 -12.43
N GLY A 3 -25.48 7.11 -11.13
CA GLY A 3 -26.62 7.76 -10.47
C GLY A 3 -26.44 9.28 -10.33
N PRO A 4 -27.34 9.96 -9.59
CA PRO A 4 -27.19 11.40 -9.31
C PRO A 4 -25.85 11.72 -8.62
N ILE A 5 -25.28 12.89 -8.95
CA ILE A 5 -24.00 13.34 -8.42
C ILE A 5 -24.19 13.91 -7.01
N LEU A 6 -23.44 13.39 -6.03
CA LEU A 6 -23.32 13.96 -4.69
C LEU A 6 -22.04 14.79 -4.59
N LEU A 7 -22.15 16.05 -4.18
CA LEU A 7 -21.00 16.89 -3.85
C LEU A 7 -20.65 16.74 -2.36
N ALA A 8 -19.43 16.31 -2.07
CA ALA A 8 -18.90 16.21 -0.72
C ALA A 8 -17.68 17.13 -0.58
N VAL A 9 -17.69 17.99 0.44
CA VAL A 9 -16.60 18.93 0.74
C VAL A 9 -15.88 18.45 1.99
N ASN A 10 -14.56 18.27 1.91
CA ASN A 10 -13.76 17.86 3.06
C ASN A 10 -13.83 18.93 4.18
N PRO A 11 -14.38 18.61 5.36
CA PRO A 11 -14.53 19.59 6.43
C PRO A 11 -13.25 19.83 7.24
N PHE A 12 -12.19 19.04 7.02
CA PHE A 12 -10.95 19.04 7.81
C PHE A 12 -11.16 18.88 9.33
N LYS A 13 -12.32 18.35 9.74
CA LYS A 13 -12.66 18.10 11.14
C LYS A 13 -13.72 17.01 11.24
N TYR A 14 -13.76 16.37 12.39
CA TYR A 14 -14.86 15.47 12.72
C TYR A 14 -16.16 16.26 12.91
N ILE A 15 -17.25 15.76 12.32
CA ILE A 15 -18.60 16.33 12.50
C ILE A 15 -19.42 15.33 13.32
N LYS A 16 -19.68 15.69 14.58
CA LYS A 16 -20.44 14.86 15.52
C LYS A 16 -21.83 14.55 14.96
N GLY A 17 -22.24 13.30 15.08
CA GLY A 17 -23.55 12.81 14.62
C GLY A 17 -23.67 12.61 13.10
N LEU A 18 -22.68 12.98 12.27
CA LEU A 18 -22.82 12.85 10.81
C LEU A 18 -22.67 11.40 10.32
N TYR A 19 -21.68 10.69 10.86
CA TYR A 19 -21.34 9.31 10.43
C TYR A 19 -21.40 8.29 11.59
N GLU A 20 -21.99 8.68 12.72
CA GLU A 20 -22.13 7.82 13.89
C GLU A 20 -23.12 6.67 13.62
N LYS A 21 -23.04 5.63 14.46
CA LYS A 21 -23.92 4.46 14.37
C LYS A 21 -25.40 4.84 14.40
N SER A 22 -25.78 5.83 15.21
CA SER A 22 -27.15 6.35 15.27
C SER A 22 -27.63 6.89 13.92
N THR A 23 -26.76 7.47 13.11
CA THR A 23 -27.09 7.95 11.76
C THR A 23 -27.17 6.80 10.78
N VAL A 24 -26.27 5.82 10.85
CA VAL A 24 -26.39 4.58 10.07
C VAL A 24 -27.73 3.90 10.36
N ASP A 25 -28.09 3.74 11.64
CA ASP A 25 -29.33 3.11 12.08
C ASP A 25 -30.56 3.87 11.56
N ARG A 26 -30.55 5.21 11.57
CA ARG A 26 -31.64 6.03 10.99
C ARG A 26 -31.87 5.74 9.50
N PHE A 27 -30.78 5.68 8.72
CA PHE A 27 -30.86 5.36 7.29
C PHE A 27 -31.34 3.92 7.03
N LEU A 28 -31.05 2.98 7.93
CA LEU A 28 -31.48 1.58 7.81
C LEU A 28 -32.92 1.34 8.27
N LEU A 29 -33.39 2.07 9.28
CA LEU A 29 -34.74 1.94 9.84
C LEU A 29 -35.81 2.66 9.01
N ASP A 30 -35.48 3.77 8.37
CA ASP A 30 -36.40 4.59 7.58
C ASP A 30 -35.81 4.93 6.19
N PRO A 31 -35.49 3.93 5.35
CA PRO A 31 -34.72 4.14 4.14
C PRO A 31 -35.42 5.07 3.13
N ASP A 32 -36.74 5.03 3.02
CA ASP A 32 -37.48 5.80 2.03
C ASP A 32 -37.50 7.31 2.33
N ASN A 33 -37.45 7.69 3.61
CA ASN A 33 -37.37 9.08 4.02
C ASN A 33 -35.96 9.67 3.79
N PHE A 34 -34.91 8.86 3.94
CA PHE A 34 -33.53 9.32 3.85
C PHE A 34 -32.89 9.13 2.46
N ILE A 35 -33.50 8.36 1.55
CA ILE A 35 -32.92 8.03 0.23
C ILE A 35 -32.62 9.25 -0.65
N HIS A 36 -33.30 10.38 -0.44
CA HIS A 36 -33.09 11.63 -1.18
C HIS A 36 -32.33 12.71 -0.39
N THR A 37 -31.92 12.41 0.84
CA THR A 37 -31.14 13.36 1.65
C THR A 37 -29.71 13.48 1.08
N PRO A 38 -29.13 14.69 0.94
CA PRO A 38 -27.73 14.86 0.52
C PRO A 38 -26.75 14.28 1.54
N HIS A 39 -26.37 13.00 1.37
CA HIS A 39 -25.51 12.27 2.29
C HIS A 39 -24.85 11.09 1.58
N VAL A 40 -23.61 10.73 1.94
CA VAL A 40 -22.92 9.57 1.34
C VAL A 40 -23.70 8.26 1.50
N PHE A 41 -24.40 8.10 2.63
CA PHE A 41 -25.25 6.94 2.89
C PHE A 41 -26.47 6.88 1.98
N SER A 42 -27.01 8.01 1.49
CA SER A 42 -28.12 7.96 0.54
C SER A 42 -27.66 7.43 -0.82
N THR A 43 -26.49 7.86 -1.31
CA THR A 43 -25.86 7.31 -2.51
C THR A 43 -25.61 5.80 -2.38
N ALA A 44 -25.08 5.36 -1.24
CA ALA A 44 -24.85 3.95 -0.96
C ALA A 44 -26.17 3.15 -0.85
N LEU A 45 -27.21 3.71 -0.22
CA LEU A 45 -28.54 3.11 -0.11
C LEU A 45 -29.21 2.94 -1.47
N GLN A 46 -29.14 3.96 -2.33
CA GLN A 46 -29.65 3.88 -3.71
C GLN A 46 -28.94 2.78 -4.51
N ALA A 47 -27.62 2.65 -4.38
CA ALA A 47 -26.87 1.56 -5.00
C ALA A 47 -27.32 0.19 -4.46
N TYR A 48 -27.49 0.05 -3.14
CA TYR A 48 -27.96 -1.19 -2.54
C TYR A 48 -29.37 -1.59 -3.01
N LYS A 49 -30.33 -0.66 -2.99
CA LYS A 49 -31.70 -0.89 -3.50
C LYS A 49 -31.72 -1.18 -5.00
N GLY A 50 -30.83 -0.53 -5.77
CA GLY A 50 -30.62 -0.80 -7.19
C GLY A 50 -30.15 -2.24 -7.47
N MET A 51 -29.31 -2.80 -6.60
CA MET A 51 -28.94 -4.23 -6.66
C MET A 51 -30.10 -5.15 -6.24
N CYS A 52 -30.90 -4.76 -5.25
CA CYS A 52 -32.05 -5.56 -4.79
C CYS A 52 -33.19 -5.64 -5.83
N GLY A 53 -33.20 -4.75 -6.83
CA GLY A 53 -34.20 -4.73 -7.89
C GLY A 53 -35.51 -4.05 -7.49
N GLU A 54 -35.47 -3.13 -6.52
CA GLU A 54 -36.59 -2.25 -6.16
C GLU A 54 -36.92 -1.23 -7.27
N SER A 55 -36.00 -1.01 -8.22
CA SER A 55 -36.27 -0.20 -9.42
C SER A 55 -37.06 -1.00 -10.46
N SER A 56 -38.24 -0.51 -10.81
CA SER A 56 -39.29 -1.10 -11.66
C SER A 56 -38.91 -1.44 -13.11
N VAL A 57 -37.62 -1.45 -13.48
CA VAL A 57 -37.18 -1.55 -14.88
C VAL A 57 -36.18 -2.67 -15.15
N ARG A 58 -35.44 -3.23 -14.17
CA ARG A 58 -34.49 -4.33 -14.41
C ARG A 58 -34.36 -5.28 -13.22
N GLN A 59 -34.14 -6.57 -13.50
CA GLN A 59 -33.56 -7.50 -12.51
C GLN A 59 -32.34 -6.86 -11.86
N GLY A 60 -32.09 -7.16 -10.58
CA GLY A 60 -30.96 -6.64 -9.82
C GLY A 60 -29.66 -6.69 -10.61
N VAL A 61 -29.13 -5.51 -10.97
CA VAL A 61 -27.86 -5.39 -11.69
C VAL A 61 -26.79 -4.86 -10.75
N SER A 62 -25.54 -5.25 -11.02
CA SER A 62 -24.38 -4.71 -10.31
C SER A 62 -24.33 -3.18 -10.41
N GLN A 63 -23.98 -2.54 -9.30
CA GLN A 63 -23.85 -1.08 -9.21
C GLN A 63 -22.40 -0.67 -9.05
N SER A 64 -22.10 0.57 -9.39
CA SER A 64 -20.80 1.20 -9.15
C SER A 64 -20.99 2.56 -8.51
N ILE A 65 -20.11 2.88 -7.56
CA ILE A 65 -20.02 4.21 -6.94
C ILE A 65 -18.63 4.73 -7.29
N LEU A 66 -18.57 5.80 -8.09
CA LEU A 66 -17.34 6.46 -8.47
C LEU A 66 -17.10 7.66 -7.55
N ILE A 67 -15.97 7.66 -6.85
CA ILE A 67 -15.56 8.76 -5.96
C ILE A 67 -14.34 9.43 -6.58
N SER A 68 -14.53 10.63 -7.11
CA SER A 68 -13.48 11.44 -7.75
C SER A 68 -13.20 12.72 -6.96
N GLY A 69 -12.03 13.32 -7.22
CA GLY A 69 -11.60 14.56 -6.56
C GLY A 69 -10.08 14.66 -6.50
N GLU A 70 -9.58 15.87 -6.25
CA GLU A 70 -8.15 16.13 -6.07
C GLU A 70 -7.56 15.42 -4.83
N SER A 71 -6.23 15.39 -4.71
CA SER A 71 -5.59 14.85 -3.50
C SER A 71 -6.05 15.64 -2.27
N GLY A 72 -6.37 14.95 -1.17
CA GLY A 72 -6.93 15.58 0.03
C GLY A 72 -8.44 15.89 -0.02
N ALA A 73 -9.14 15.65 -1.13
CA ALA A 73 -10.58 15.96 -1.23
C ALA A 73 -11.51 15.07 -0.36
N GLY A 74 -10.99 14.05 0.33
CA GLY A 74 -11.77 13.15 1.18
C GLY A 74 -12.23 11.85 0.50
N LYS A 75 -11.63 11.48 -0.64
CA LYS A 75 -11.97 10.25 -1.39
C LYS A 75 -11.91 8.99 -0.52
N THR A 76 -10.77 8.76 0.13
CA THR A 76 -10.52 7.57 0.97
C THR A 76 -11.52 7.47 2.12
N GLU A 77 -11.78 8.58 2.82
CA GLU A 77 -12.76 8.62 3.92
C GLU A 77 -14.18 8.37 3.43
N THR A 78 -14.55 8.93 2.27
CA THR A 78 -15.84 8.67 1.63
C THR A 78 -15.98 7.19 1.27
N THR A 79 -14.94 6.56 0.74
CA THR A 79 -14.92 5.12 0.44
C THR A 79 -15.14 4.27 1.70
N LYS A 80 -14.45 4.60 2.81
CA LYS A 80 -14.63 3.90 4.10
C LYS A 80 -16.09 3.97 4.58
N LEU A 81 -16.71 5.15 4.50
CA LEU A 81 -18.11 5.38 4.89
C LEU A 81 -19.10 4.61 4.01
N VAL A 82 -18.91 4.62 2.69
CA VAL A 82 -19.73 3.83 1.75
C VAL A 82 -19.65 2.34 2.09
N MET A 83 -18.44 1.83 2.29
CA MET A 83 -18.23 0.42 2.63
C MET A 83 -18.89 0.05 3.96
N GLN A 84 -18.68 0.85 5.00
CA GLN A 84 -19.30 0.62 6.33
C GLN A 84 -20.82 0.56 6.23
N PHE A 85 -21.43 1.47 5.45
CA PHE A 85 -22.88 1.51 5.29
C PHE A 85 -23.42 0.33 4.48
N LEU A 86 -22.84 0.04 3.30
CA LEU A 86 -23.25 -1.09 2.46
C LEU A 86 -23.14 -2.44 3.19
N SER A 87 -22.11 -2.56 4.03
CA SER A 87 -21.89 -3.71 4.90
C SER A 87 -23.01 -3.90 5.93
N ALA A 88 -23.50 -2.79 6.49
CA ALA A 88 -24.63 -2.79 7.42
C ALA A 88 -25.95 -3.14 6.72
N CYS A 89 -26.18 -2.62 5.50
CA CYS A 89 -27.33 -3.01 4.67
C CYS A 89 -27.36 -4.53 4.41
N GLY A 90 -26.22 -5.10 4.03
CA GLY A 90 -26.07 -6.52 3.73
C GLY A 90 -26.13 -7.46 4.95
N ARG A 91 -26.54 -6.97 6.12
CA ARG A 91 -26.63 -7.71 7.39
C ARG A 91 -25.42 -8.62 7.63
N ALA A 92 -24.23 -8.16 7.27
CA ALA A 92 -23.01 -8.93 7.49
C ALA A 92 -22.93 -9.27 8.97
N SER A 93 -22.78 -10.56 9.30
CA SER A 93 -22.46 -10.98 10.67
C SER A 93 -21.25 -10.17 11.14
N LYS A 94 -21.29 -9.66 12.37
CA LYS A 94 -20.13 -9.03 13.01
C LYS A 94 -19.00 -10.07 13.08
N GLY A 95 -18.16 -10.15 12.06
CA GLY A 95 -17.09 -11.13 12.01
C GLY A 95 -16.49 -11.23 10.62
N ASP A 96 -15.23 -10.84 10.52
CA ASP A 96 -14.26 -11.12 9.46
C ASP A 96 -14.32 -10.28 8.19
N ILE A 97 -15.30 -10.39 7.29
CA ILE A 97 -15.15 -9.82 5.92
C ILE A 97 -15.01 -8.29 5.94
N ASN A 98 -15.91 -7.57 6.63
CA ASN A 98 -15.82 -6.10 6.70
C ASN A 98 -14.55 -5.62 7.38
N ARG A 99 -14.15 -6.36 8.43
CA ARG A 99 -12.93 -6.05 9.17
C ARG A 99 -11.74 -6.25 8.24
N GLN A 100 -11.60 -7.39 7.57
CA GLN A 100 -10.50 -7.66 6.65
C GLN A 100 -10.39 -6.62 5.52
N VAL A 101 -11.50 -6.18 4.93
CA VAL A 101 -11.46 -5.18 3.84
C VAL A 101 -11.14 -3.78 4.36
N LEU A 102 -11.64 -3.39 5.54
CA LEU A 102 -11.30 -2.10 6.15
C LEU A 102 -9.86 -2.09 6.69
N GLU A 103 -9.41 -3.19 7.28
CA GLU A 103 -8.04 -3.41 7.79
C GLU A 103 -7.03 -3.60 6.65
N SER A 104 -7.49 -3.88 5.42
CA SER A 104 -6.63 -3.81 4.24
C SER A 104 -6.18 -2.39 3.92
N ASN A 105 -6.86 -1.35 4.42
CA ASN A 105 -6.51 0.03 4.10
C ASN A 105 -5.15 0.43 4.68
N PRO A 106 -4.86 0.28 6.00
CA PRO A 106 -3.52 0.56 6.52
C PRO A 106 -2.40 -0.13 5.73
N LEU A 107 -2.60 -1.40 5.35
CA LEU A 107 -1.63 -2.13 4.53
C LEU A 107 -1.43 -1.49 3.15
N LEU A 108 -2.51 -1.21 2.42
CA LEU A 108 -2.42 -0.57 1.10
C LEU A 108 -1.91 0.87 1.17
N GLU A 109 -2.21 1.60 2.24
CA GLU A 109 -1.70 2.95 2.49
C GLU A 109 -0.20 2.90 2.77
N ALA A 110 0.31 1.93 3.51
CA ALA A 110 1.74 1.78 3.76
C ALA A 110 2.55 1.56 2.48
N PHE A 111 2.08 0.69 1.58
CA PHE A 111 2.79 0.34 0.34
C PHE A 111 2.44 1.22 -0.86
N GLY A 112 1.33 1.96 -0.81
CA GLY A 112 0.80 2.68 -1.96
C GLY A 112 0.60 4.18 -1.77
N ASN A 113 0.76 4.69 -0.54
CA ASN A 113 0.73 6.12 -0.28
C ASN A 113 2.13 6.66 0.04
N ALA A 114 2.30 7.95 -0.25
CA ALA A 114 3.51 8.69 0.05
C ALA A 114 3.17 10.14 0.43
N CYS A 115 4.10 10.78 1.14
CA CYS A 115 4.03 12.22 1.38
C CYS A 115 4.41 12.98 0.11
N THR A 116 3.51 13.86 -0.36
CA THR A 116 3.75 14.77 -1.48
C THR A 116 3.66 16.21 -1.02
N LEU A 117 4.07 17.17 -1.86
CA LEU A 117 3.99 18.61 -1.53
C LEU A 117 2.56 19.13 -1.22
N ARG A 118 1.52 18.33 -1.53
CA ARG A 118 0.10 18.72 -1.36
C ARG A 118 -0.63 17.90 -0.30
N ASN A 119 -0.11 16.73 0.06
CA ASN A 119 -0.80 15.78 0.92
C ASN A 119 0.20 14.77 1.51
N ASP A 120 0.27 14.73 2.83
CA ASP A 120 1.18 13.83 3.57
C ASP A 120 0.82 12.35 3.40
N ASN A 121 -0.41 12.02 3.00
CA ASN A 121 -0.87 10.65 2.77
C ASN A 121 -1.54 10.52 1.38
N SER A 122 -0.81 10.88 0.33
CA SER A 122 -1.30 10.89 -1.05
C SER A 122 -1.25 9.48 -1.65
N SER A 123 -2.41 8.95 -2.06
CA SER A 123 -2.47 7.67 -2.77
C SER A 123 -1.82 7.76 -4.15
N ARG A 124 -0.87 6.87 -4.42
CA ARG A 124 -0.12 6.78 -5.67
C ARG A 124 -0.50 5.56 -6.50
N PHE A 125 -1.73 5.09 -6.30
CA PHE A 125 -2.38 4.02 -7.04
C PHE A 125 -3.89 4.27 -7.07
N GLY A 126 -4.55 3.76 -8.10
CA GLY A 126 -6.02 3.66 -8.16
C GLY A 126 -6.49 2.39 -7.45
N LYS A 127 -7.65 2.46 -6.80
CA LYS A 127 -8.25 1.33 -6.06
C LYS A 127 -9.68 1.11 -6.52
N PHE A 128 -10.00 -0.11 -6.92
CA PHE A 128 -11.37 -0.58 -7.13
C PHE A 128 -11.70 -1.63 -6.08
N ILE A 129 -12.81 -1.44 -5.38
CA ILE A 129 -13.28 -2.35 -4.34
C ILE A 129 -14.62 -2.91 -4.80
N GLN A 130 -14.63 -4.21 -5.06
CA GLN A 130 -15.85 -4.94 -5.37
C GLN A 130 -16.37 -5.55 -4.07
N LEU A 131 -17.55 -5.11 -3.62
CA LEU A 131 -18.32 -5.79 -2.58
C LEU A 131 -19.29 -6.76 -3.23
N GLN A 132 -19.26 -8.03 -2.80
CA GLN A 132 -20.01 -9.12 -3.41
C GLN A 132 -21.19 -9.47 -2.51
N PHE A 133 -22.39 -9.36 -3.06
CA PHE A 133 -23.64 -9.65 -2.36
C PHE A 133 -24.35 -10.85 -2.99
N ASP A 134 -25.03 -11.63 -2.16
CA ASP A 134 -25.80 -12.80 -2.57
C ASP A 134 -27.01 -12.98 -1.64
N GLY A 135 -28.07 -13.62 -2.13
CA GLY A 135 -29.29 -13.84 -1.38
C GLY A 135 -30.55 -13.58 -2.19
N GLU A 136 -31.68 -13.59 -1.51
CA GLU A 136 -33.00 -13.38 -2.13
C GLU A 136 -33.25 -11.89 -2.42
N LYS A 137 -34.22 -11.65 -3.31
CA LYS A 137 -34.68 -10.30 -3.65
C LYS A 137 -35.06 -9.54 -2.37
N ASP A 138 -34.65 -8.28 -2.28
CA ASP A 138 -34.80 -7.40 -1.10
C ASP A 138 -33.99 -7.80 0.16
N HIS A 139 -33.24 -8.92 0.13
CA HIS A 139 -32.50 -9.46 1.28
C HIS A 139 -31.07 -9.91 0.92
N LEU A 140 -30.38 -9.10 0.12
CA LEU A 140 -28.99 -9.34 -0.25
C LEU A 140 -28.08 -9.31 0.99
N ARG A 141 -27.17 -10.27 1.09
CA ARG A 141 -26.17 -10.35 2.16
C ARG A 141 -24.78 -10.20 1.60
N LEU A 142 -23.92 -9.49 2.32
CA LEU A 142 -22.51 -9.41 1.95
C LEU A 142 -21.85 -10.79 2.09
N LYS A 143 -21.33 -11.33 1.00
CA LYS A 143 -20.63 -12.63 0.94
C LYS A 143 -19.12 -12.51 0.87
N GLY A 144 -18.61 -11.40 0.33
CA GLY A 144 -17.19 -11.27 0.06
C GLY A 144 -16.83 -9.90 -0.45
N ALA A 145 -15.54 -9.71 -0.65
CA ALA A 145 -15.01 -8.51 -1.27
C ALA A 145 -13.72 -8.83 -2.02
N ARG A 146 -13.44 -8.05 -3.05
CA ARG A 146 -12.23 -8.10 -3.84
C ARG A 146 -11.70 -6.70 -4.03
N ILE A 147 -10.38 -6.53 -3.91
CA ILE A 147 -9.71 -5.27 -4.15
C ILE A 147 -8.82 -5.45 -5.37
N GLU A 148 -8.94 -4.53 -6.32
CA GLU A 148 -8.04 -4.41 -7.45
C GLU A 148 -7.35 -3.06 -7.40
N THR A 149 -6.04 -3.07 -7.62
CA THR A 149 -5.20 -1.87 -7.64
C THR A 149 -4.71 -1.62 -9.06
N TYR A 150 -4.68 -0.36 -9.48
CA TYR A 150 -4.24 0.03 -10.81
C TYR A 150 -3.22 1.16 -10.73
N LEU A 151 -2.33 1.21 -11.73
CA LEU A 151 -1.43 2.34 -11.98
C LEU A 151 -0.66 2.78 -10.72
N LEU A 152 -0.04 1.82 -10.02
CA LEU A 152 0.92 2.14 -8.98
C LEU A 152 2.08 2.95 -9.59
N GLU A 153 2.41 4.08 -8.99
CA GLU A 153 3.53 4.94 -9.39
C GLU A 153 4.88 4.29 -9.03
N LYS A 154 5.26 3.23 -9.74
CA LYS A 154 6.47 2.44 -9.47
C LYS A 154 7.74 3.28 -9.47
N ILE A 155 7.82 4.28 -10.36
CA ILE A 155 8.97 5.20 -10.48
C ILE A 155 9.28 5.92 -9.16
N ARG A 156 8.30 6.06 -8.26
CA ARG A 156 8.50 6.65 -6.92
C ARG A 156 9.49 5.87 -6.06
N VAL A 157 9.65 4.57 -6.28
CA VAL A 157 10.62 3.75 -5.53
C VAL A 157 12.03 4.27 -5.74
N THR A 158 12.38 4.65 -6.96
CA THR A 158 13.75 5.02 -7.33
C THR A 158 13.97 6.53 -7.45
N ASN A 159 12.90 7.29 -7.69
CA ASN A 159 12.95 8.72 -7.92
C ASN A 159 11.82 9.47 -7.19
N GLN A 160 12.15 10.50 -6.42
CA GLN A 160 11.18 11.37 -5.76
C GLN A 160 11.43 12.83 -6.12
N ILE A 161 10.35 13.61 -6.19
CA ILE A 161 10.47 15.06 -6.35
C ILE A 161 11.02 15.64 -5.03
N GLN A 162 11.87 16.67 -5.14
CA GLN A 162 12.44 17.35 -3.98
C GLN A 162 11.34 17.80 -2.99
N GLY A 163 11.49 17.39 -1.73
CA GLY A 163 10.53 17.66 -0.65
C GLY A 163 9.40 16.61 -0.53
N GLU A 164 9.31 15.63 -1.43
CA GLU A 164 8.42 14.49 -1.27
C GLU A 164 9.13 13.32 -0.56
N ARG A 165 8.36 12.29 -0.17
CA ARG A 165 8.90 11.02 0.33
C ARG A 165 8.66 9.89 -0.66
N ASN A 166 9.42 8.82 -0.48
CA ASN A 166 9.09 7.50 -1.01
C ASN A 166 7.83 6.94 -0.31
N PHE A 167 7.40 5.72 -0.64
CA PHE A 167 6.28 5.05 0.03
C PHE A 167 6.50 4.92 1.53
N HIS A 168 5.42 5.06 2.31
CA HIS A 168 5.48 5.07 3.77
C HIS A 168 6.18 3.84 4.34
N ILE A 169 5.93 2.66 3.76
CA ILE A 169 6.48 1.39 4.23
C ILE A 169 7.98 1.43 4.45
N PHE A 170 8.75 2.05 3.55
CA PHE A 170 10.21 2.08 3.66
C PHE A 170 10.68 2.84 4.89
N TYR A 171 10.01 3.93 5.25
CA TYR A 171 10.33 4.70 6.46
C TYR A 171 9.79 4.02 7.71
N GLN A 172 8.61 3.39 7.63
CA GLN A 172 8.03 2.61 8.73
C GLN A 172 8.96 1.46 9.15
N ILE A 173 9.47 0.67 8.20
CA ILE A 173 10.39 -0.44 8.49
C ILE A 173 11.76 0.06 8.97
N CYS A 174 12.27 1.19 8.44
CA CYS A 174 13.51 1.80 8.92
C CYS A 174 13.36 2.35 10.35
N ALA A 175 12.22 2.96 10.68
CA ALA A 175 11.94 3.45 12.02
C ALA A 175 11.87 2.29 13.04
N ALA A 176 11.24 1.17 12.67
CA ALA A 176 11.23 -0.04 13.49
C ALA A 176 12.65 -0.62 13.66
N ALA A 177 13.44 -0.68 12.60
CA ALA A 177 14.83 -1.16 12.66
C ALA A 177 15.71 -0.27 13.56
N ALA A 178 15.51 1.04 13.57
CA ALA A 178 16.27 1.98 14.38
C ALA A 178 16.09 1.79 15.90
N VAL A 179 14.91 1.34 16.35
CA VAL A 179 14.61 1.06 17.76
C VAL A 179 14.73 -0.41 18.14
N SER A 180 15.00 -1.28 17.16
CA SER A 180 15.12 -2.72 17.35
C SER A 180 16.42 -3.10 18.05
N ARG A 181 16.42 -4.23 18.76
CA ARG A 181 17.67 -4.76 19.32
C ARG A 181 18.54 -5.33 18.20
N ARG A 182 19.84 -5.04 18.26
CA ARG A 182 20.81 -5.59 17.29
C ARG A 182 20.98 -7.09 17.51
N THR A 183 21.04 -7.85 16.43
CA THR A 183 21.41 -9.28 16.39
C THR A 183 22.62 -9.47 15.49
N VAL A 184 23.15 -10.70 15.41
CA VAL A 184 24.29 -11.02 14.52
C VAL A 184 23.93 -10.80 13.05
N ASP A 185 22.70 -11.16 12.66
CA ASP A 185 22.24 -11.16 11.27
C ASP A 185 21.32 -9.97 10.91
N GLY A 186 21.06 -9.05 11.84
CA GLY A 186 20.17 -7.91 11.59
C GLY A 186 19.69 -7.19 12.84
N CYS A 187 18.40 -6.86 12.85
CA CYS A 187 17.73 -6.26 14.01
C CYS A 187 16.42 -7.01 14.30
N LEU A 188 16.04 -7.09 15.57
CA LEU A 188 14.83 -7.79 16.01
C LEU A 188 13.90 -6.82 16.75
N TYR A 189 12.69 -6.68 16.22
CA TYR A 189 11.66 -5.80 16.76
C TYR A 189 10.65 -6.60 17.60
N SER A 190 10.43 -6.20 18.85
CA SER A 190 9.35 -6.76 19.68
C SER A 190 8.04 -6.04 19.38
N TYR A 191 7.08 -6.68 18.74
CA TYR A 191 5.75 -6.12 18.45
C TYR A 191 4.68 -6.67 19.41
N PRO A 192 3.68 -5.86 19.85
CA PRO A 192 3.60 -4.40 19.74
C PRO A 192 4.29 -3.68 20.92
N GLN A 193 4.74 -2.44 20.71
CA GLN A 193 5.31 -1.52 21.71
C GLN A 193 4.48 -0.25 21.89
N ILE A 194 3.78 0.22 20.85
CA ILE A 194 3.08 1.51 20.84
C ILE A 194 1.58 1.32 20.79
N ILE A 195 1.07 0.48 19.87
CA ILE A 195 -0.37 0.32 19.71
C ILE A 195 -0.93 -0.53 20.85
N ASN A 196 -1.89 0.04 21.58
CA ASN A 196 -2.71 -0.71 22.52
C ASN A 196 -3.74 -1.53 21.74
N ALA A 197 -3.33 -2.68 21.23
CA ALA A 197 -4.21 -3.57 20.51
C ALA A 197 -4.66 -4.72 21.42
N GLU A 198 -5.83 -4.56 22.03
CA GLU A 198 -6.46 -5.62 22.84
C GLU A 198 -6.55 -6.93 22.05
N GLY A 199 -6.03 -8.02 22.63
CA GLY A 199 -6.07 -9.35 22.02
C GLY A 199 -5.02 -9.60 20.93
N VAL A 200 -4.08 -8.67 20.70
CA VAL A 200 -2.95 -8.93 19.78
C VAL A 200 -1.89 -9.77 20.47
N LYS A 201 -1.55 -10.90 19.84
CA LYS A 201 -0.45 -11.74 20.28
C LYS A 201 0.87 -11.09 19.89
N GLY A 202 1.71 -10.79 20.88
CA GLY A 202 3.04 -10.25 20.63
C GLY A 202 3.90 -11.22 19.83
N MET A 203 4.80 -10.66 19.01
CA MET A 203 5.77 -11.44 18.22
C MET A 203 7.07 -10.67 18.03
N GLU A 204 8.15 -11.41 17.85
CA GLU A 204 9.46 -10.86 17.49
C GLU A 204 9.58 -10.89 15.96
N ILE A 205 9.83 -9.74 15.33
CA ILE A 205 9.91 -9.57 13.88
C ILE A 205 11.35 -9.24 13.49
N GLU A 206 11.94 -10.08 12.67
CA GLU A 206 13.28 -9.88 12.12
C GLU A 206 13.24 -8.84 11.00
N LEU A 207 14.11 -7.84 11.10
CA LEU A 207 14.27 -6.73 10.16
C LEU A 207 15.67 -6.79 9.55
N LYS A 208 15.98 -7.94 8.92
CA LYS A 208 17.27 -8.20 8.26
C LYS A 208 17.54 -7.22 7.12
N GLY A 209 18.78 -6.76 7.02
CA GLY A 209 19.21 -5.81 5.98
C GLY A 209 18.71 -4.37 6.18
N LEU A 210 17.90 -4.09 7.21
CA LEU A 210 17.38 -2.75 7.49
C LEU A 210 18.29 -1.95 8.44
N ALA A 211 18.22 -0.63 8.30
CA ALA A 211 18.94 0.35 9.09
C ALA A 211 18.10 1.63 9.20
N ASP A 212 18.70 2.71 9.72
CA ASP A 212 18.04 4.02 9.63
C ASP A 212 17.87 4.44 8.16
N HIS A 213 16.80 5.19 7.87
CA HIS A 213 16.47 5.65 6.53
C HIS A 213 17.61 6.41 5.84
N SER A 214 18.47 7.10 6.62
CA SER A 214 19.63 7.83 6.10
C SER A 214 20.69 6.92 5.45
N CYS A 215 20.66 5.62 5.71
CA CYS A 215 21.56 4.64 5.11
C CYS A 215 21.13 4.20 3.70
N PHE A 216 19.99 4.66 3.19
CA PHE A 216 19.43 4.18 1.92
C PHE A 216 19.26 5.31 0.90
N SER A 217 19.97 5.17 -0.20
CA SER A 217 19.98 6.09 -1.34
C SER A 217 18.59 6.39 -1.89
N TYR A 218 17.71 5.38 -2.04
CA TYR A 218 16.31 5.57 -2.47
C TYR A 218 15.42 6.34 -1.47
N LEU A 219 15.92 6.62 -0.26
CA LEU A 219 15.21 7.40 0.76
C LEU A 219 15.86 8.75 1.05
N THR A 220 17.10 8.97 0.57
CA THR A 220 17.88 10.18 0.84
C THR A 220 18.20 11.02 -0.40
N ARG A 221 18.19 10.44 -1.60
CA ARG A 221 18.43 11.19 -2.86
C ARG A 221 17.40 12.32 -3.00
N ASP A 222 17.90 13.55 -3.16
CA ASP A 222 17.15 14.77 -3.44
C ASP A 222 15.97 15.11 -2.52
N THR A 223 15.84 14.40 -1.39
CA THR A 223 14.79 14.65 -0.40
C THR A 223 15.38 15.49 0.74
N ALA A 224 14.97 16.75 0.82
CA ALA A 224 14.87 17.36 2.14
C ALA A 224 13.78 16.56 2.85
N VAL A 225 14.16 15.49 3.56
CA VAL A 225 13.24 14.59 4.26
C VAL A 225 12.28 15.48 5.03
N HIS A 226 11.02 15.57 4.56
CA HIS A 226 9.97 16.22 5.32
C HIS A 226 9.92 15.40 6.61
N LYS A 227 10.41 15.99 7.71
CA LYS A 227 10.52 15.38 9.03
C LYS A 227 9.13 15.09 9.57
N LEU A 228 8.45 14.09 9.02
CA LEU A 228 7.47 13.34 9.77
C LEU A 228 8.25 12.72 10.94
N SER A 229 7.79 12.97 12.15
CA SER A 229 8.46 12.52 13.35
C SER A 229 8.58 11.00 13.34
N HIS A 230 9.75 10.45 13.72
CA HIS A 230 9.98 9.00 13.85
C HIS A 230 8.85 8.25 14.60
N GLY A 231 8.17 8.91 15.54
CA GLY A 231 7.02 8.33 16.25
C GLY A 231 5.82 8.00 15.36
N LEU A 232 5.56 8.78 14.31
CA LEU A 232 4.45 8.53 13.37
C LEU A 232 4.75 7.34 12.45
N ASP A 233 5.99 7.22 11.97
CA ASP A 233 6.40 6.08 11.13
C ASP A 233 6.45 4.78 11.94
N LEU A 234 6.87 4.82 13.21
CA LEU A 234 6.87 3.64 14.07
C LEU A 234 5.45 3.19 14.45
N GLU A 235 4.55 4.12 14.76
CA GLU A 235 3.13 3.79 14.95
C GLU A 235 2.52 3.24 13.64
N GLY A 236 2.89 3.82 12.50
CA GLY A 236 2.52 3.34 11.17
C GLY A 236 2.97 1.90 10.92
N PHE A 237 4.20 1.56 11.28
CA PHE A 237 4.72 0.19 11.20
C PHE A 237 3.84 -0.80 11.97
N GLU A 238 3.50 -0.50 13.22
CA GLU A 238 2.70 -1.40 14.05
C GLU A 238 1.26 -1.55 13.54
N ARG A 239 0.67 -0.47 13.00
CA ARG A 239 -0.63 -0.52 12.31
C ARG A 239 -0.56 -1.40 11.06
N THR A 240 0.52 -1.33 10.29
CA THR A 240 0.75 -2.18 9.12
C THR A 240 0.88 -3.65 9.51
N VAL A 241 1.68 -3.96 10.53
CA VAL A 241 1.80 -5.33 11.07
C VAL A 241 0.45 -5.82 11.59
N HIS A 242 -0.29 -4.99 12.32
CA HIS A 242 -1.63 -5.36 12.80
C HIS A 242 -2.56 -5.72 11.63
N ALA A 243 -2.63 -4.85 10.62
CA ALA A 243 -3.41 -5.09 9.41
C ALA A 243 -3.02 -6.40 8.72
N MET A 244 -1.72 -6.67 8.57
CA MET A 244 -1.23 -7.94 8.01
C MET A 244 -1.72 -9.15 8.82
N THR A 245 -1.63 -9.10 10.16
CA THR A 245 -2.10 -10.20 11.02
C THR A 245 -3.61 -10.43 10.92
N VAL A 246 -4.42 -9.37 10.83
CA VAL A 246 -5.89 -9.48 10.70
C VAL A 246 -6.30 -10.03 9.33
N ILE A 247 -5.53 -9.72 8.28
CA ILE A 247 -5.74 -10.27 6.93
C ILE A 247 -5.31 -11.73 6.84
N GLY A 248 -4.49 -12.22 7.78
CA GLY A 248 -4.10 -13.62 7.90
C GLY A 248 -2.63 -13.91 7.58
N TYR A 249 -1.78 -12.89 7.47
CA TYR A 249 -0.34 -13.12 7.36
C TYR A 249 0.23 -13.59 8.70
N GLY A 250 0.93 -14.72 8.66
CA GLY A 250 1.78 -15.16 9.77
C GLY A 250 3.11 -14.41 9.82
N LYS A 251 3.85 -14.61 10.92
CA LYS A 251 5.16 -13.99 11.15
C LYS A 251 6.10 -14.13 9.94
N GLU A 252 6.29 -15.34 9.42
CA GLU A 252 7.19 -15.61 8.29
C GLU A 252 6.79 -14.84 7.02
N GLY A 253 5.49 -14.72 6.75
CA GLY A 253 4.99 -13.95 5.60
C GLY A 253 5.24 -12.45 5.74
N ILE A 254 5.09 -11.91 6.96
CA ILE A 254 5.39 -10.50 7.26
C ILE A 254 6.89 -10.24 7.09
N GLU A 255 7.74 -11.08 7.68
CA GLU A 255 9.20 -10.97 7.57
C GLU A 255 9.67 -11.09 6.12
N HIS A 256 9.08 -11.99 5.33
CA HIS A 256 9.40 -12.12 3.91
C HIS A 256 9.08 -10.84 3.12
N ILE A 257 7.94 -10.20 3.38
CA ILE A 257 7.57 -8.93 2.72
C ILE A 257 8.57 -7.83 3.11
N PHE A 258 8.94 -7.73 4.38
CA PHE A 258 9.92 -6.73 4.82
C PHE A 258 11.32 -7.00 4.29
N ARG A 259 11.71 -8.27 4.16
CA ARG A 259 12.96 -8.69 3.52
C ARG A 259 13.03 -8.25 2.05
N LEU A 260 11.93 -8.39 1.29
CA LEU A 260 11.86 -7.88 -0.08
C LEU A 260 11.95 -6.35 -0.15
N ALA A 261 11.28 -5.64 0.77
CA ALA A 261 11.41 -4.18 0.86
C ALA A 261 12.85 -3.75 1.22
N ALA A 262 13.51 -4.48 2.11
CA ALA A 262 14.91 -4.26 2.46
C ALA A 262 15.85 -4.53 1.26
N ALA A 263 15.59 -5.59 0.49
CA ALA A 263 16.33 -5.89 -0.74
C ALA A 263 16.26 -4.72 -1.74
N ILE A 264 15.08 -4.13 -1.96
CA ILE A 264 14.90 -2.96 -2.83
C ILE A 264 15.78 -1.79 -2.35
N LEU A 265 15.76 -1.50 -1.05
CA LEU A 265 16.56 -0.41 -0.47
C LEU A 265 18.07 -0.66 -0.60
N ARG A 266 18.52 -1.89 -0.39
CA ARG A 266 19.93 -2.31 -0.57
C ARG A 266 20.35 -2.25 -2.02
N LEU A 267 19.47 -2.66 -2.94
CA LEU A 267 19.70 -2.53 -4.37
C LEU A 267 19.99 -1.07 -4.72
N GLY A 268 19.20 -0.11 -4.21
CA GLY A 268 19.40 1.31 -4.46
C GLY A 268 20.73 1.91 -4.00
N ASN A 269 21.45 1.21 -3.11
CA ASN A 269 22.80 1.58 -2.67
C ASN A 269 23.91 1.03 -3.57
N VAL A 270 23.61 0.10 -4.49
CA VAL A 270 24.62 -0.45 -5.41
C VAL A 270 25.11 0.65 -6.36
N GLU A 271 26.43 0.82 -6.39
CA GLU A 271 27.15 1.82 -7.17
C GLU A 271 27.91 1.16 -8.31
N PHE A 272 28.02 1.88 -9.42
CA PHE A 272 28.66 1.42 -10.65
C PHE A 272 29.73 2.42 -11.10
N ALA A 273 30.82 1.90 -11.67
CA ALA A 273 31.84 2.70 -12.33
C ALA A 273 32.28 2.03 -13.65
N ALA A 274 32.87 2.82 -14.54
CA ALA A 274 33.47 2.30 -15.77
C ALA A 274 34.83 1.66 -15.44
N PRO A 275 35.15 0.48 -15.99
CA PRO A 275 36.51 -0.07 -15.92
C PRO A 275 37.54 0.87 -16.54
N GLU A 276 38.80 0.78 -16.09
CA GLU A 276 39.89 1.58 -16.68
C GLU A 276 40.04 1.29 -18.18
N GLY A 277 39.86 2.32 -19.01
CA GLY A 277 40.03 2.23 -20.46
C GLY A 277 38.81 1.73 -21.24
N ASP A 278 37.67 1.44 -20.59
CA ASP A 278 36.44 1.01 -21.25
C ASP A 278 35.21 1.78 -20.72
N SER A 279 34.84 2.87 -21.39
CA SER A 279 33.66 3.66 -21.03
C SER A 279 32.32 3.00 -21.41
N GLU A 280 32.36 1.97 -22.25
CA GLU A 280 31.17 1.25 -22.73
C GLU A 280 30.78 0.08 -21.81
N ALA A 281 31.60 -0.18 -20.79
CA ALA A 281 31.36 -1.19 -19.77
C ALA A 281 31.09 -0.57 -18.39
N SER A 282 30.60 -1.40 -17.48
CA SER A 282 30.36 -1.05 -16.08
C SER A 282 30.72 -2.20 -15.17
N MET A 283 31.10 -1.86 -13.94
CA MET A 283 31.36 -2.80 -12.86
C MET A 283 30.81 -2.26 -11.56
N VAL A 284 30.42 -3.16 -10.65
CA VAL A 284 29.95 -2.79 -9.31
C VAL A 284 31.13 -2.42 -8.44
N THR A 285 31.09 -1.24 -7.81
CA THR A 285 32.19 -0.73 -6.97
C THR A 285 32.08 -1.15 -5.51
N ASN A 286 30.85 -1.35 -5.02
CA ASN A 286 30.55 -1.70 -3.63
C ASN A 286 29.85 -3.07 -3.54
N ARG A 287 30.60 -4.13 -3.87
CA ARG A 287 30.10 -5.52 -3.94
C ARG A 287 29.45 -6.02 -2.65
N GLU A 288 29.81 -5.46 -1.50
CA GLU A 288 29.18 -5.77 -0.21
C GLU A 288 27.68 -5.42 -0.19
N GLU A 289 27.27 -4.26 -0.73
CA GLU A 289 25.84 -3.89 -0.80
C GLU A 289 25.08 -4.78 -1.79
N LEU A 290 25.71 -5.15 -2.91
CA LEU A 290 25.13 -6.10 -3.85
C LEU A 290 24.94 -7.48 -3.20
N ALA A 291 25.94 -7.96 -2.45
CA ALA A 291 25.88 -9.23 -1.75
C ALA A 291 24.75 -9.24 -0.72
N LEU A 292 24.58 -8.16 0.06
CA LEU A 292 23.47 -8.02 1.01
C LEU A 292 22.11 -8.05 0.29
N ALA A 293 21.96 -7.34 -0.84
CA ALA A 293 20.72 -7.38 -1.61
C ALA A 293 20.43 -8.78 -2.17
N CYS A 294 21.46 -9.48 -2.65
CA CYS A 294 21.35 -10.84 -3.17
C CYS A 294 21.00 -11.86 -2.09
N GLU A 295 21.59 -11.74 -0.89
CA GLU A 295 21.24 -12.57 0.26
C GLU A 295 19.77 -12.39 0.66
N LEU A 296 19.24 -11.16 0.62
CA LEU A 296 17.84 -10.87 0.88
C LEU A 296 16.88 -11.36 -0.22
N LEU A 297 17.38 -11.67 -1.42
CA LEU A 297 16.60 -12.18 -2.55
C LEU A 297 16.80 -13.68 -2.80
N ASP A 298 17.71 -14.32 -2.05
CA ASP A 298 18.20 -15.68 -2.30
C ASP A 298 18.78 -15.86 -3.73
N LEU A 299 19.59 -14.89 -4.17
CA LEU A 299 20.23 -14.88 -5.49
C LEU A 299 21.76 -14.95 -5.38
N ASP A 300 22.40 -15.41 -6.45
CA ASP A 300 23.85 -15.40 -6.57
C ASP A 300 24.35 -14.01 -6.98
N SER A 301 25.32 -13.47 -6.23
CA SER A 301 25.81 -12.10 -6.45
C SER A 301 26.57 -11.94 -7.76
N GLU A 302 27.29 -12.96 -8.23
CA GLU A 302 28.02 -12.90 -9.51
C GLU A 302 27.07 -12.96 -10.70
N VAL A 303 25.99 -13.73 -10.58
CA VAL A 303 24.90 -13.75 -11.56
C VAL A 303 24.19 -12.39 -11.59
N MET A 304 23.88 -11.82 -10.43
CA MET A 304 23.24 -10.50 -10.35
C MET A 304 24.13 -9.39 -10.92
N GLU A 305 25.42 -9.35 -10.58
CA GLU A 305 26.37 -8.37 -11.12
C GLU A 305 26.41 -8.43 -12.64
N ARG A 306 26.52 -9.64 -13.22
CA ARG A 306 26.49 -9.81 -14.67
C ARG A 306 25.16 -9.36 -15.27
N ALA A 307 24.02 -9.66 -14.63
CA ALA A 307 22.71 -9.27 -15.11
C ALA A 307 22.49 -7.75 -15.10
N LEU A 308 23.11 -7.02 -14.16
CA LEU A 308 23.04 -5.56 -14.04
C LEU A 308 24.03 -4.83 -14.96
N CYS A 309 25.18 -5.44 -15.25
CA CYS A 309 26.25 -4.82 -16.03
C CYS A 309 26.29 -5.26 -17.49
N SER A 310 25.41 -6.17 -17.93
CA SER A 310 25.42 -6.71 -19.30
C SER A 310 24.03 -7.07 -19.82
N LYS A 311 23.89 -7.16 -21.15
CA LYS A 311 22.71 -7.73 -21.83
C LYS A 311 23.10 -8.99 -22.57
N SER A 312 22.36 -10.07 -22.33
CA SER A 312 22.45 -11.32 -23.08
C SER A 312 21.43 -11.36 -24.22
N TYR A 313 21.87 -11.69 -25.43
CA TYR A 313 21.02 -11.99 -26.57
C TYR A 313 21.17 -13.46 -26.94
N SER A 314 20.05 -14.12 -27.21
CA SER A 314 20.01 -15.51 -27.66
C SER A 314 19.33 -15.58 -29.02
N ALA A 315 20.09 -15.92 -30.05
CA ALA A 315 19.61 -16.31 -31.37
C ALA A 315 19.75 -17.82 -31.54
N VAL A 316 19.09 -18.40 -32.56
CA VAL A 316 18.97 -19.86 -32.76
C VAL A 316 20.33 -20.59 -32.73
N ASP A 317 21.41 -19.93 -33.15
CA ASP A 317 22.77 -20.49 -33.18
C ASP A 317 23.83 -19.62 -32.44
N ASP A 318 23.43 -18.57 -31.71
CA ASP A 318 24.41 -17.65 -31.10
C ASP A 318 23.94 -17.06 -29.76
N HIS A 319 24.86 -17.01 -28.79
CA HIS A 319 24.67 -16.39 -27.49
C HIS A 319 25.72 -15.29 -27.31
N CYS A 320 25.28 -14.03 -27.34
CA CYS A 320 26.17 -12.88 -27.19
C CYS A 320 25.86 -12.13 -25.89
N VAL A 321 26.90 -11.79 -25.13
CA VAL A 321 26.81 -10.96 -23.92
C VAL A 321 27.50 -9.63 -24.21
N ILE A 322 26.75 -8.55 -24.10
CA ILE A 322 27.23 -7.19 -24.40
C ILE A 322 27.30 -6.42 -23.07
N PRO A 323 28.48 -5.90 -22.67
CA PRO A 323 28.61 -5.01 -21.52
C PRO A 323 27.73 -3.76 -21.66
N LEU A 324 27.36 -3.16 -20.54
CA LEU A 324 26.59 -1.92 -20.50
C LEU A 324 27.41 -0.79 -19.89
N PRO A 325 27.28 0.45 -20.39
CA PRO A 325 27.85 1.61 -19.73
C PRO A 325 27.14 1.89 -18.40
N VAL A 326 27.80 2.63 -17.52
CA VAL A 326 27.35 2.93 -16.14
C VAL A 326 25.91 3.42 -16.06
N GLU A 327 25.52 4.36 -16.93
CA GLU A 327 24.16 4.90 -16.96
C GLU A 327 23.11 3.81 -17.23
N LYS A 328 23.41 2.86 -18.11
CA LYS A 328 22.51 1.74 -18.43
C LYS A 328 22.44 0.70 -17.32
N ALA A 329 23.53 0.47 -16.59
CA ALA A 329 23.50 -0.38 -15.40
C ALA A 329 22.64 0.24 -14.28
N ILE A 330 22.72 1.56 -14.10
CA ILE A 330 21.84 2.31 -13.17
C ILE A 330 20.37 2.18 -13.58
N GLU A 331 20.04 2.41 -14.86
CA GLU A 331 18.69 2.22 -15.38
C GLU A 331 18.17 0.79 -15.17
N GLN A 332 19.03 -0.23 -15.36
CA GLN A 332 18.66 -1.63 -15.15
C GLN A 332 18.40 -1.96 -13.68
N ARG A 333 19.26 -1.50 -12.77
CA ARG A 333 19.05 -1.61 -11.32
C ARG A 333 17.72 -0.97 -10.92
N ASP A 334 17.47 0.24 -11.40
CA ASP A 334 16.26 0.99 -11.05
C ASP A 334 14.99 0.42 -11.69
N ALA A 335 15.11 -0.31 -12.81
CA ALA A 335 14.00 -1.04 -13.43
C ALA A 335 13.70 -2.38 -12.72
N LEU A 336 14.69 -2.97 -12.05
CA LEU A 336 14.55 -4.19 -11.25
C LEU A 336 13.91 -3.90 -9.89
N ALA A 337 14.25 -2.77 -9.28
CA ALA A 337 13.69 -2.27 -8.01
C ALA A 337 12.18 -2.00 -8.09
#